data_AF-A0A8H3ABF1-F1
#
_entry.id   AF-A0A8H3ABF1-F1
#
_cell.length_a   1.000
_cell.length_b   1.000
_cell.length_c   1.000
_cell.angle_alpha   90.00
_cell.angle_beta   90.00
_cell.angle_gamma   90.00
#
_symmetry.space_group_name_H-M   'P 1'
#
loop_
_entity.id
_entity.type
_entity.pdbx_description
1 polymer ?
#
loop_
_entity_poly.entity_id
_entity_poly.type
_entity_poly.pdbx_seq_one_letter_code
_entity_poly.pdbx_strand_id
1 'polypeptide(L)'
;MEPPESPATFRNCIRSSRHIKKRQNGQDLQAGKGVAIVLQGRHAGKKVVVIKQLDDGTKERRYPHAIVAGIERYPRKVTKRMGAKTLAKRKKIKPFIKSVNYTHLFPTRYAVELENLKGTVQAETFKEPSQREDAKKNIKKMFEERYETGKNRWFFTPLRF
;
A
#
# COMPACT_ATOMS: atom_id res chain seq x y z
N MET A 1 38.92 62.50 7.45
CA MET A 1 38.51 62.84 6.07
C MET A 1 38.44 61.52 5.32
N GLU A 2 37.30 60.85 5.43
CA GLU A 2 36.99 59.64 4.66
C GLU A 2 36.02 60.05 3.54
N PRO A 3 36.25 59.65 2.28
CA PRO A 3 35.29 59.89 1.22
C PRO A 3 34.14 58.86 1.26
N PRO A 4 32.87 59.29 1.09
CA PRO A 4 31.73 58.40 0.91
C PRO A 4 31.40 58.19 -0.57
N GLU A 5 31.22 56.93 -1.00
CA GLU A 5 30.56 56.54 -2.26
C GLU A 5 29.70 55.30 -1.98
N SER A 6 28.38 55.42 -1.78
CA SER A 6 27.25 55.48 -2.74
C SER A 6 26.54 54.11 -2.94
N PRO A 7 25.19 54.04 -2.83
CA PRO A 7 24.45 52.78 -2.75
C PRO A 7 24.11 52.20 -4.13
N ALA A 8 24.71 51.06 -4.47
CA ALA A 8 24.35 50.30 -5.66
C ALA A 8 23.06 49.48 -5.45
N THR A 9 21.95 50.12 -5.81
CA THR A 9 20.86 49.58 -6.66
C THR A 9 20.17 48.28 -6.24
N PHE A 10 18.96 48.50 -5.73
CA PHE A 10 17.73 47.77 -6.05
C PHE A 10 17.69 47.20 -7.48
N ARG A 11 18.14 45.96 -7.69
CA ARG A 11 17.71 45.05 -8.76
C ARG A 11 18.43 43.71 -8.63
N ASN A 12 17.71 42.74 -8.07
CA ASN A 12 17.66 41.36 -8.55
C ASN A 12 16.45 40.69 -7.89
N CYS A 13 15.27 40.87 -8.47
CA CYS A 13 14.77 39.99 -9.52
C CYS A 13 14.60 38.55 -9.01
N ILE A 14 13.46 38.32 -8.34
CA ILE A 14 12.54 37.20 -8.62
C ILE A 14 13.24 35.97 -9.21
N ARG A 15 14.02 35.26 -8.39
CA ARG A 15 14.50 33.90 -8.65
C ARG A 15 14.57 33.11 -7.34
N SER A 16 13.44 33.03 -6.64
CA SER A 16 13.17 31.91 -5.73
C SER A 16 11.85 31.23 -6.14
N SER A 17 11.65 31.07 -7.44
CA SER A 17 10.76 30.05 -7.98
C SER A 17 11.62 28.87 -8.39
N ARG A 18 11.26 27.69 -7.87
CA ARG A 18 11.85 26.37 -8.06
C ARG A 18 12.92 25.95 -7.05
N HIS A 19 12.57 26.00 -5.77
CA HIS A 19 12.76 24.80 -4.94
C HIS A 19 11.51 23.92 -5.08
N ILE A 20 11.34 23.36 -6.29
CA ILE A 20 10.56 22.13 -6.44
C ILE A 20 11.38 21.11 -5.66
N LYS A 21 11.01 20.83 -4.40
CA LYS A 21 11.51 19.66 -3.69
C LYS A 21 11.46 18.53 -4.70
N LYS A 22 12.61 17.94 -5.03
CA LYS A 22 12.66 16.63 -5.71
C LYS A 22 11.68 15.77 -4.92
N ARG A 23 10.53 15.45 -5.51
CA ARG A 23 9.66 14.40 -5.01
C ARG A 23 10.50 13.15 -5.10
N GLN A 24 11.18 12.80 -4.01
CA GLN A 24 11.80 11.50 -3.89
C GLN A 24 10.61 10.53 -3.85
N ASN A 25 10.37 9.85 -4.97
CA ASN A 25 9.37 8.78 -5.10
C ASN A 25 9.64 7.58 -4.16
N GLY A 26 10.49 7.73 -3.15
CA GLY A 26 10.88 6.72 -2.18
C GLY A 26 10.30 6.88 -0.77
N GLN A 27 9.50 7.93 -0.47
CA GLN A 27 8.97 8.15 0.89
C GLN A 27 7.49 7.81 1.11
N ASP A 28 6.73 7.50 0.05
CA ASP A 28 5.26 7.32 0.16
C ASP A 28 4.81 5.85 0.38
N LEU A 29 5.67 4.88 0.10
CA LEU A 29 5.43 3.47 0.43
C LEU A 29 6.25 3.13 1.67
N GLN A 30 5.64 3.23 2.86
CA GLN A 30 6.29 2.73 4.08
C GLN A 30 5.89 1.28 4.32
N ALA A 31 6.87 0.38 4.51
CA ALA A 31 6.63 -1.02 4.81
C ALA A 31 5.68 -1.22 6.02
N GLY A 32 4.64 -2.03 5.83
CA GLY A 32 3.59 -2.38 6.78
C GLY A 32 2.62 -1.24 7.16
N LYS A 33 2.68 -0.10 6.47
CA LYS A 33 1.74 1.01 6.62
C LYS A 33 1.13 1.42 5.28
N GLY A 34 1.91 1.44 4.20
CA GLY A 34 1.50 1.94 2.89
C GLY A 34 0.47 1.05 2.18
N VAL A 35 -0.62 1.68 1.72
CA VAL A 35 -1.59 1.05 0.83
C VAL A 35 -1.28 1.44 -0.61
N ALA A 36 -1.39 0.46 -1.51
CA ALA A 36 -1.26 0.66 -2.95
C ALA A 36 -2.42 0.00 -3.70
N ILE A 37 -2.58 0.35 -4.96
CA ILE A 37 -3.50 -0.30 -5.90
C ILE A 37 -2.66 -1.03 -6.95
N VAL A 38 -3.04 -2.26 -7.28
CA VAL A 38 -2.37 -3.01 -8.35
C VAL A 38 -2.87 -2.50 -9.70
N LEU A 39 -1.95 -2.15 -10.59
CA LEU A 39 -2.26 -1.64 -11.93
C LEU A 39 -2.43 -2.76 -12.97
N GLN A 40 -1.66 -3.85 -12.86
CA GLN A 40 -1.56 -4.86 -13.91
C GLN A 40 -1.70 -6.31 -13.40
N GLY A 41 -2.11 -7.20 -14.30
CA GLY A 41 -2.26 -8.64 -14.08
C GLY A 41 -3.58 -9.06 -13.44
N ARG A 42 -3.68 -10.33 -13.02
CA ARG A 42 -4.93 -10.93 -12.48
C ARG A 42 -5.57 -10.15 -11.32
N HIS A 43 -4.77 -9.44 -10.52
CA HIS A 43 -5.24 -8.67 -9.37
C HIS A 43 -5.30 -7.17 -9.64
N ALA A 44 -5.34 -6.73 -10.90
CA ALA A 44 -5.52 -5.33 -11.24
C ALA A 44 -6.78 -4.73 -10.60
N GLY A 45 -6.69 -3.47 -10.17
CA GLY A 45 -7.74 -2.74 -9.48
C GLY A 45 -7.99 -3.19 -8.03
N LYS A 46 -7.21 -4.16 -7.52
CA LYS A 46 -7.29 -4.58 -6.12
C LYS A 46 -6.35 -3.76 -5.25
N LYS A 47 -6.85 -3.38 -4.08
CA LYS A 47 -6.13 -2.69 -3.01
C LYS A 47 -5.25 -3.69 -2.27
N VAL A 48 -4.02 -3.27 -2.00
CA VAL A 48 -2.99 -4.06 -1.36
C VAL A 48 -2.30 -3.25 -0.27
N VAL A 49 -1.83 -3.94 0.77
CA VAL A 49 -0.92 -3.40 1.76
C VAL A 49 0.47 -3.92 1.44
N VAL A 50 1.45 -3.02 1.46
CA VAL A 50 2.86 -3.38 1.30
C VAL A 50 3.37 -3.93 2.62
N ILE A 51 3.83 -5.18 2.63
CA ILE A 51 4.36 -5.84 3.83
C ILE A 51 5.85 -5.59 3.92
N LYS A 52 6.58 -5.97 2.86
CA LYS A 52 8.04 -5.88 2.78
C LYS A 52 8.45 -5.25 1.47
N GLN A 53 9.39 -4.32 1.57
CA GLN A 53 10.03 -3.65 0.45
C GLN A 53 11.37 -4.33 0.16
N LEU A 54 11.66 -4.57 -1.12
CA LEU A 54 12.88 -5.20 -1.61
C LEU A 54 13.39 -4.34 -2.75
N ASP A 55 14.13 -3.29 -2.40
CA ASP A 55 14.58 -2.26 -3.35
C ASP A 55 15.83 -2.72 -4.11
N ASP A 56 16.70 -3.51 -3.48
CA ASP A 56 17.94 -4.02 -4.09
C ASP A 56 17.73 -5.27 -4.97
N GLY A 57 16.49 -5.76 -5.06
CA GLY A 57 16.17 -6.99 -5.77
C GLY A 57 16.68 -8.26 -5.06
N THR A 58 16.22 -9.42 -5.52
CA THR A 58 16.67 -10.73 -5.03
C THR A 58 17.32 -11.52 -6.17
N LYS A 59 18.05 -12.60 -5.85
CA LYS A 59 18.64 -13.48 -6.87
C LYS A 59 17.60 -14.01 -7.87
N GLU A 60 16.38 -14.25 -7.41
CA GLU A 60 15.26 -14.67 -8.27
C GLU A 60 14.70 -13.53 -9.12
N ARG A 61 14.74 -12.28 -8.62
CA ARG A 61 14.13 -11.11 -9.26
C ARG A 61 15.04 -9.89 -9.11
N ARG A 62 15.79 -9.56 -10.16
CA ARG A 62 16.75 -8.45 -10.19
C ARG A 62 16.13 -7.05 -10.15
N TYR A 63 14.81 -6.93 -10.25
CA TYR A 63 14.09 -5.65 -10.24
C TYR A 63 13.56 -5.31 -8.85
N PRO A 64 13.39 -4.01 -8.54
CA PRO A 64 12.84 -3.57 -7.26
C PRO A 64 11.37 -3.99 -7.16
N HIS A 65 11.01 -4.64 -6.06
CA HIS A 65 9.68 -5.21 -5.88
C HIS A 65 9.23 -5.18 -4.42
N ALA A 66 7.93 -5.34 -4.23
CA ALA A 66 7.31 -5.41 -2.92
C ALA A 66 6.55 -6.73 -2.73
N ILE A 67 6.63 -7.27 -1.53
CA ILE A 67 5.72 -8.31 -1.07
C ILE A 67 4.46 -7.63 -0.57
N VAL A 68 3.33 -7.97 -1.19
CA VAL A 68 2.04 -7.36 -0.92
C VAL A 68 1.00 -8.38 -0.49
N ALA A 69 0.11 -7.96 0.42
CA ALA A 69 -1.11 -8.67 0.75
C ALA A 69 -2.32 -7.82 0.38
N GLY A 70 -3.27 -8.41 -0.33
CA GLY A 70 -4.46 -7.69 -0.80
C GLY A 70 -5.73 -8.48 -0.66
N ILE A 71 -6.83 -7.83 -1.05
CA ILE A 71 -8.16 -8.41 -1.05
C ILE A 71 -8.55 -8.77 -2.49
N GLU A 72 -8.73 -10.06 -2.78
CA GLU A 72 -9.22 -10.52 -4.09
C GLU A 72 -10.74 -10.34 -4.16
N ARG A 73 -11.44 -10.85 -3.13
CA ARG A 73 -12.88 -10.73 -2.95
C ARG A 73 -13.17 -9.85 -1.74
N TYR A 74 -13.73 -8.68 -2.01
CA TYR A 74 -14.16 -7.71 -1.01
C TYR A 74 -15.41 -8.16 -0.26
N PRO A 75 -15.58 -7.72 1.00
CA PRO A 75 -16.84 -7.90 1.70
C PRO A 75 -17.95 -7.15 0.96
N ARG A 76 -19.15 -7.74 0.92
CA ARG A 76 -20.31 -7.13 0.26
C ARG A 76 -21.04 -6.21 1.23
N LYS A 77 -21.73 -5.19 0.69
CA LYS A 77 -22.55 -4.26 1.49
C LYS A 77 -23.53 -5.03 2.38
N VAL A 78 -23.54 -4.66 3.66
CA VAL A 78 -24.44 -5.19 4.68
C VAL A 78 -25.58 -4.19 4.91
N THR A 79 -26.81 -4.68 5.08
CA THR A 79 -27.98 -3.86 5.43
C THR A 79 -28.72 -4.47 6.61
N LYS A 80 -29.44 -3.66 7.39
CA LYS A 80 -30.15 -4.10 8.61
C LYS A 80 -31.18 -5.22 8.38
N ARG A 81 -31.78 -5.32 7.19
CA ARG A 81 -32.80 -6.33 6.83
C ARG A 81 -32.26 -7.75 6.66
N MET A 82 -30.95 -7.94 6.64
CA MET A 82 -30.33 -9.23 6.33
C MET A 82 -30.29 -10.14 7.56
N GLY A 83 -30.67 -11.40 7.39
CA GLY A 83 -30.54 -12.41 8.44
C GLY A 83 -29.08 -12.80 8.71
N ALA A 84 -28.81 -13.28 9.93
CA ALA A 84 -27.46 -13.60 10.41
C ALA A 84 -26.63 -14.50 9.47
N LYS A 85 -27.26 -15.52 8.86
CA LYS A 85 -26.61 -16.43 7.89
C LYS A 85 -26.09 -15.69 6.66
N THR A 86 -26.85 -14.72 6.15
CA THR A 86 -26.45 -13.92 4.98
C THR A 86 -25.39 -12.89 5.34
N LEU A 87 -25.46 -12.32 6.54
CA LEU A 87 -24.45 -11.40 7.08
C LEU A 87 -23.08 -12.09 7.16
N ALA A 88 -23.03 -13.27 7.77
CA ALA A 88 -21.80 -14.05 7.87
C ALA A 88 -21.19 -14.36 6.50
N LYS A 89 -22.01 -14.70 5.49
CA LYS A 89 -21.51 -14.94 4.11
C LYS A 89 -20.98 -13.67 3.44
N ARG A 90 -21.57 -12.50 3.69
CA ARG A 90 -21.15 -11.22 3.07
C ARG A 90 -19.91 -10.60 3.71
N LYS A 91 -19.67 -10.85 4.99
CA LYS A 91 -18.47 -10.41 5.71
C LYS A 91 -17.19 -11.12 5.26
N LYS A 92 -17.29 -12.35 4.73
CA LYS A 92 -16.13 -13.17 4.34
C LYS A 92 -15.23 -12.47 3.33
N ILE A 93 -13.93 -12.45 3.63
CA ILE A 93 -12.89 -11.86 2.76
C ILE A 93 -12.04 -12.98 2.16
N LYS A 94 -11.69 -12.85 0.87
CA LYS A 94 -10.69 -13.72 0.22
C LYS A 94 -9.40 -12.91 0.02
N PRO A 95 -8.35 -13.12 0.83
CA PRO A 95 -7.08 -12.45 0.64
C PRO A 95 -6.21 -13.13 -0.43
N PHE A 96 -5.23 -12.39 -0.93
CA PHE A 96 -4.14 -12.93 -1.75
C PHE A 96 -2.81 -12.34 -1.30
N ILE A 97 -1.74 -13.07 -1.60
CA ILE A 97 -0.36 -12.68 -1.34
C ILE A 97 0.38 -12.74 -2.67
N LYS A 98 1.16 -11.70 -2.98
CA LYS A 98 1.93 -11.66 -4.23
C LYS A 98 3.20 -10.82 -4.04
N SER A 99 4.25 -11.16 -4.78
CA SER A 99 5.39 -10.26 -4.99
C SER A 99 5.19 -9.51 -6.30
N VAL A 100 5.21 -8.18 -6.26
CA VAL A 100 4.81 -7.26 -7.34
C VAL A 100 5.88 -6.19 -7.55
N ASN A 101 6.22 -5.89 -8.80
CA ASN A 101 7.12 -4.79 -9.17
C ASN A 101 6.48 -3.43 -8.79
N TYR A 102 7.26 -2.47 -8.31
CA TYR A 102 6.76 -1.14 -7.97
C TYR A 102 6.08 -0.40 -9.12
N THR A 103 6.52 -0.62 -10.36
CA THR A 103 5.89 -0.02 -11.56
C THR A 103 4.42 -0.43 -11.69
N HIS A 104 4.07 -1.62 -11.20
CA HIS A 104 2.71 -2.16 -11.25
C HIS A 104 1.87 -1.81 -10.02
N LEU A 105 2.39 -0.92 -9.16
CA LEU A 105 1.71 -0.41 -7.97
C LEU A 105 1.46 1.09 -8.13
N PHE A 106 0.22 1.50 -7.90
CA PHE A 106 -0.13 2.90 -7.73
C PHE A 106 -0.10 3.23 -6.23
N PRO A 107 0.85 4.06 -5.75
CA PRO A 107 0.89 4.45 -4.35
C PRO A 107 -0.34 5.28 -3.99
N THR A 108 -0.86 5.09 -2.79
CA THR A 108 -2.00 5.86 -2.30
C THR A 108 -1.64 6.58 -1.01
N ARG A 109 -2.30 7.71 -0.74
CA ARG A 109 -2.12 8.48 0.50
C ARG A 109 -2.52 7.70 1.75
N TYR A 110 -3.37 6.69 1.62
CA TYR A 110 -3.93 5.99 2.77
C TYR A 110 -2.89 5.05 3.41
N ALA A 111 -2.90 5.01 4.74
CA ALA A 111 -2.13 4.07 5.52
C ALA A 111 -3.06 3.09 6.26
N VAL A 112 -2.64 1.83 6.34
CA VAL A 112 -3.27 0.78 7.14
C VAL A 112 -2.17 0.19 8.01
N GLU A 113 -2.20 0.48 9.30
CA GLU A 113 -1.13 0.10 10.23
C GLU A 113 -1.27 -1.35 10.70
N LEU A 114 -0.83 -2.30 9.88
CA LEU A 114 -0.87 -3.72 10.20
C LEU A 114 0.47 -4.16 10.77
N GLU A 115 0.70 -3.81 12.04
CA GLU A 115 1.96 -4.10 12.74
C GLU A 115 2.26 -5.60 12.76
N ASN A 116 1.24 -6.46 12.90
CA ASN A 116 1.41 -7.90 13.03
C ASN A 116 1.72 -8.62 11.69
N LEU A 117 1.68 -7.94 10.54
CA LEU A 117 1.91 -8.58 9.22
C LEU A 117 3.36 -8.58 8.75
N LYS A 118 4.23 -7.80 9.39
CA LYS A 118 5.61 -7.57 8.93
C LYS A 118 6.51 -8.82 8.99
N GLY A 119 6.14 -9.86 9.74
CA GLY A 119 6.93 -11.09 9.87
C GLY A 119 6.32 -12.34 9.23
N THR A 120 5.01 -12.34 8.95
CA THR A 120 4.29 -13.56 8.52
C THR A 120 4.54 -13.95 7.06
N VAL A 121 4.86 -12.97 6.22
CA VAL A 121 5.04 -13.21 4.78
C VAL A 121 6.47 -12.87 4.38
N GLN A 122 7.21 -13.91 4.02
CA GLN A 122 8.59 -13.79 3.56
C GLN A 122 8.72 -14.32 2.13
N ALA A 123 9.90 -14.14 1.53
CA ALA A 123 10.19 -14.65 0.20
C ALA A 123 10.09 -16.19 0.14
N GLU A 124 10.45 -16.87 1.22
CA GLU A 124 10.41 -18.34 1.34
C GLU A 124 8.99 -18.89 1.34
N THR A 125 8.04 -18.13 1.91
CA THR A 125 6.60 -18.45 1.92
C THR A 125 6.05 -18.62 0.51
N PHE A 126 6.73 -18.10 -0.52
CA PHE A 126 6.33 -18.30 -1.90
C PHE A 126 6.85 -19.59 -2.53
N LYS A 127 7.80 -20.31 -1.96
CA LYS A 127 8.32 -21.54 -2.58
C LYS A 127 7.35 -22.71 -2.35
N GLU A 128 6.92 -22.87 -1.10
CA GLU A 128 6.04 -23.97 -0.70
C GLU A 128 4.55 -23.59 -0.75
N PRO A 129 3.68 -24.39 -1.40
CA PRO A 129 2.25 -24.10 -1.51
C PRO A 129 1.53 -24.19 -0.16
N SER A 130 1.95 -25.08 0.73
CA SER A 130 1.41 -25.22 2.10
C SER A 130 1.55 -23.93 2.90
N GLN A 131 2.76 -23.34 2.90
CA GLN A 131 3.05 -22.08 3.58
C GLN A 131 2.23 -20.91 3.00
N ARG A 132 1.97 -20.91 1.69
CA ARG A 132 1.10 -19.89 1.06
C ARG A 132 -0.34 -19.98 1.57
N GLU A 133 -0.86 -21.18 1.82
CA GLU A 133 -2.21 -21.36 2.34
C GLU A 133 -2.33 -20.91 3.78
N ASP A 134 -1.35 -21.23 4.62
CA ASP A 134 -1.35 -20.84 6.03
C ASP A 134 -1.18 -19.32 6.20
N ALA A 135 -0.32 -18.70 5.41
CA ALA A 135 -0.21 -17.24 5.38
C ALA A 135 -1.53 -16.57 4.94
N LYS A 136 -2.26 -17.15 3.97
CA LYS A 136 -3.59 -16.64 3.57
C LYS A 136 -4.62 -16.79 4.68
N LYS A 137 -4.62 -17.90 5.43
CA LYS A 137 -5.53 -18.10 6.58
C LYS A 137 -5.27 -17.04 7.65
N ASN A 138 -4.01 -16.74 7.94
CA ASN A 138 -3.63 -15.72 8.93
C ASN A 138 -4.06 -14.32 8.48
N ILE A 139 -3.75 -13.93 7.24
CA ILE A 139 -4.18 -12.64 6.67
C ILE A 139 -5.71 -12.51 6.66
N LYS A 140 -6.42 -13.61 6.36
CA LYS A 140 -7.89 -13.61 6.36
C LYS A 140 -8.45 -13.24 7.71
N LYS A 141 -7.98 -13.88 8.79
CA LYS A 141 -8.41 -13.58 10.16
C LYS A 141 -8.20 -12.10 10.49
N MET A 142 -7.01 -11.58 10.21
CA MET A 142 -6.67 -10.18 10.46
C MET A 142 -7.52 -9.17 9.68
N PHE A 143 -7.80 -9.45 8.40
CA PHE A 143 -8.66 -8.58 7.60
C PHE A 143 -10.12 -8.63 8.04
N GLU A 144 -10.61 -9.79 8.48
CA GLU A 144 -11.97 -9.95 9.00
C GLU A 144 -12.12 -9.19 10.33
N GLU A 145 -11.20 -9.35 11.28
CA GLU A 145 -11.16 -8.60 12.54
C GLU A 145 -11.16 -7.08 12.31
N ARG A 146 -10.29 -6.60 11.41
CA ARG A 146 -10.22 -5.17 11.05
C ARG A 146 -11.51 -4.66 10.43
N TYR A 147 -12.15 -5.44 9.58
CA TYR A 147 -13.43 -5.07 8.99
C TYR A 147 -14.54 -4.94 10.04
N GLU A 148 -14.55 -5.81 11.06
CA GLU A 148 -15.52 -5.74 12.15
C GLU A 148 -15.33 -4.50 13.03
N THR A 149 -14.08 -4.06 13.25
CA THR A 149 -13.81 -2.79 13.95
C THR A 149 -14.23 -1.54 13.17
N GLY A 150 -14.57 -1.67 11.88
CA GLY A 150 -14.97 -0.55 11.03
C GLY A 150 -13.84 0.41 10.63
N LYS A 151 -12.58 0.08 10.96
CA LYS A 151 -11.39 0.88 10.59
C LYS A 151 -11.08 0.74 9.10
N ASN A 152 -10.42 1.75 8.52
CA ASN A 152 -9.95 1.75 7.13
C ASN A 152 -11.03 1.39 6.09
N ARG A 153 -12.22 2.01 6.20
CA ARG A 153 -13.38 1.77 5.31
C ARG A 153 -13.03 1.83 3.83
N TRP A 154 -12.13 2.74 3.44
CA TRP A 154 -11.67 2.86 2.07
C TRP A 154 -10.99 1.58 1.58
N PHE A 155 -10.18 0.90 2.39
CA PHE A 155 -9.48 -0.32 2.00
C PHE A 155 -10.44 -1.48 1.68
N PHE A 156 -11.52 -1.62 2.44
CA PHE A 156 -12.51 -2.70 2.26
C PHE A 156 -13.58 -2.41 1.21
N THR A 157 -13.64 -1.18 0.70
CA THR A 157 -14.56 -0.80 -0.38
C THR A 157 -13.93 -1.11 -1.73
N PRO A 158 -14.58 -1.86 -2.63
CA PRO A 158 -14.03 -2.15 -3.95
C PRO A 158 -13.87 -0.85 -4.77
N LEU A 159 -12.80 -0.76 -5.54
CA LEU A 159 -12.66 0.29 -6.55
C LEU A 159 -13.57 -0.05 -7.74
N ARG A 160 -14.34 0.93 -8.21
CA ARG A 160 -15.15 0.83 -9.42
C ARG A 160 -14.41 1.59 -10.52
N PHE A 161 -14.08 0.89 -11.59
CA PHE A 161 -13.43 1.40 -12.78
C PHE A 161 -14.01 0.66 -13.98
#